data_AF-A0A9D4M1U1-F1
#
_entry.id   AF-A0A9D4M1U1-F1
#
_cell.length_a   1.000
_cell.length_b   1.000
_cell.length_c   1.000
_cell.angle_alpha   90.00
_cell.angle_beta   90.00
_cell.angle_gamma   90.00
#
_symmetry.space_group_name_H-M   'P 1'
#
loop_
_entity.id
_entity.type
_entity.pdbx_description
1 polymer ?
#
loop_
_entity_poly.entity_id
_entity_poly.type
_entity_poly.pdbx_seq_one_letter_code
_entity_poly.pdbx_strand_id
1 'polypeptide(L)'
;MKEQTKSGHGWSDRKRYQCLRCYHVKGEVRVGPRYRIMDHFLRQHRTLDQAPFHCKLCLFRCFQFEDFQRHVTNFPRHRMLLREKGVEDSESYLVRNPNQ
;
A
#
# COMPACT_ATOMS: atom_id res chain seq x y z
N MET A 1 12.71 -8.08 -51.12
CA MET A 1 11.67 -8.50 -50.15
C MET A 1 12.33 -8.52 -48.78
N LYS A 2 11.65 -7.96 -47.79
CA LYS A 2 12.23 -7.38 -46.57
C LYS A 2 12.75 -8.42 -45.57
N GLU A 3 13.90 -8.09 -44.98
CA GLU A 3 14.55 -8.73 -43.84
C GLU A 3 13.59 -8.93 -42.65
N GLN A 4 13.64 -10.12 -42.07
CA GLN A 4 13.02 -10.41 -40.79
C GLN A 4 14.03 -10.22 -39.66
N THR A 5 14.01 -9.05 -39.04
CA THR A 5 14.54 -8.84 -37.70
C THR A 5 13.38 -8.76 -36.72
N LYS A 6 13.20 -9.74 -35.82
CA LYS A 6 12.58 -9.49 -34.49
C LYS A 6 13.24 -10.35 -33.43
N SER A 7 14.16 -9.68 -32.74
CA SER A 7 14.65 -9.88 -31.39
C SER A 7 13.56 -10.21 -30.36
N GLY A 8 13.99 -10.87 -29.28
CA GLY A 8 13.46 -10.58 -27.94
C GLY A 8 13.06 -11.78 -27.10
N HIS A 9 13.93 -12.13 -26.15
CA HIS A 9 13.70 -13.04 -25.02
C HIS A 9 12.27 -12.93 -24.42
N GLY A 10 11.48 -14.02 -24.49
CA GLY A 10 10.14 -14.09 -23.91
C GLY A 10 10.17 -14.34 -22.41
N TRP A 11 10.04 -13.27 -21.61
CA TRP A 11 9.86 -13.37 -20.17
C TRP A 11 8.48 -13.97 -19.82
N SER A 12 8.49 -14.90 -18.88
CA SER A 12 7.32 -15.67 -18.42
C SER A 12 6.13 -14.81 -18.00
N ASP A 13 4.94 -15.29 -18.36
CA ASP A 13 3.64 -14.71 -17.98
C ASP A 13 3.47 -14.74 -16.46
N ARG A 14 3.92 -13.67 -15.79
CA ARG A 14 3.88 -13.57 -14.32
C ARG A 14 2.41 -13.52 -13.87
N LYS A 15 1.95 -14.58 -13.19
CA LYS A 15 0.58 -14.71 -12.63
C LYS A 15 0.07 -13.37 -12.09
N ARG A 16 -1.02 -12.88 -12.68
CA ARG A 16 -1.73 -11.69 -12.23
C ARG A 16 -2.96 -12.10 -11.44
N TYR A 17 -3.20 -11.39 -10.35
CA TYR A 17 -4.31 -11.64 -9.46
C TYR A 17 -5.39 -10.58 -9.65
N GLN A 18 -6.63 -11.00 -9.44
CA GLN A 18 -7.82 -10.15 -9.46
C GLN A 18 -8.37 -10.02 -8.04
N CYS A 19 -8.96 -8.87 -7.73
CA CYS A 19 -9.76 -8.72 -6.53
C CYS A 19 -11.22 -9.00 -6.88
N LEU A 20 -11.77 -10.13 -6.45
CA LEU A 20 -13.15 -10.53 -6.79
C LEU A 20 -14.20 -9.51 -6.28
N ARG A 21 -13.95 -8.89 -5.11
CA ARG A 21 -14.83 -7.84 -4.57
C ARG A 21 -14.89 -6.62 -5.49
N CYS A 22 -13.76 -6.20 -6.08
CA CYS A 22 -13.77 -5.11 -7.06
C CYS A 22 -14.21 -5.57 -8.46
N TYR A 23 -13.93 -6.82 -8.83
CA TYR A 23 -14.33 -7.41 -10.10
C TYR A 23 -15.86 -7.38 -10.27
N HIS A 24 -16.61 -7.81 -9.26
CA HIS A 24 -18.09 -7.77 -9.31
C HIS A 24 -18.65 -6.35 -9.45
N VAL A 25 -17.91 -5.32 -9.06
CA VAL A 25 -18.36 -3.92 -9.13
C VAL A 25 -17.91 -3.24 -10.42
N LYS A 26 -16.71 -3.54 -10.91
CA LYS A 26 -16.04 -2.80 -12.01
C LYS A 26 -15.77 -3.62 -13.28
N GLY A 27 -16.14 -4.89 -13.31
CA GLY A 27 -16.00 -5.77 -14.47
C GLY A 27 -14.59 -6.31 -14.69
N GLU A 28 -13.53 -5.49 -14.64
CA GLU A 28 -12.14 -5.97 -14.72
C GLU A 28 -11.22 -5.21 -13.77
N VAL A 29 -10.75 -5.88 -12.70
CA VAL A 29 -9.75 -5.32 -11.77
C VAL A 29 -8.57 -6.26 -11.64
N ARG A 30 -7.60 -6.08 -12.54
CA ARG A 30 -6.28 -6.72 -12.45
C ARG A 30 -5.40 -5.93 -11.48
N VAL A 31 -5.05 -6.55 -10.36
CA VAL A 31 -4.20 -5.93 -9.32
C VAL A 31 -2.70 -6.15 -9.60
N GLY A 32 -2.37 -7.20 -10.36
CA GLY A 32 -0.99 -7.56 -10.69
C GLY A 32 -0.47 -8.68 -9.79
N PRO A 33 0.83 -8.73 -9.44
CA PRO A 33 1.43 -9.82 -8.65
C PRO A 33 0.96 -9.81 -7.19
N ARG A 34 1.17 -10.93 -6.47
CA ARG A 34 0.66 -11.17 -5.11
C ARG A 34 0.89 -10.02 -4.12
N TYR A 35 2.07 -9.40 -4.11
CA TYR A 35 2.39 -8.33 -3.18
C TYR A 35 1.52 -7.08 -3.34
N ARG A 36 0.98 -6.82 -4.55
CA ARG A 36 0.05 -5.71 -4.81
C ARG A 36 -1.36 -5.98 -4.33
N ILE A 37 -1.75 -7.25 -4.16
CA ILE A 37 -3.08 -7.61 -3.64
C ILE A 37 -3.25 -7.08 -2.21
N MET A 38 -2.21 -7.23 -1.38
CA MET A 38 -2.28 -6.79 0.00
C MET A 38 -2.40 -5.27 0.09
N ASP A 39 -1.61 -4.53 -0.70
CA ASP A 39 -1.73 -3.07 -0.83
C ASP A 39 -3.13 -2.66 -1.30
N HIS A 40 -3.65 -3.30 -2.35
CA HIS A 40 -5.00 -3.08 -2.83
C HIS A 40 -6.05 -3.31 -1.74
N PHE A 41 -5.96 -4.42 -0.99
CA PHE A 41 -6.89 -4.72 0.09
C PHE A 41 -6.86 -3.66 1.19
N LEU A 42 -5.67 -3.31 1.66
CA LEU A 42 -5.51 -2.32 2.72
C LEU A 42 -6.01 -0.94 2.28
N ARG A 43 -5.82 -0.54 1.03
CA ARG A 43 -6.25 0.77 0.53
C ARG A 43 -7.73 0.84 0.17
N GLN A 44 -8.29 -0.21 -0.43
CA GLN A 44 -9.63 -0.17 -1.05
C GLN A 44 -10.71 -0.81 -0.19
N HIS A 45 -10.34 -1.77 0.67
CA HIS A 45 -11.31 -2.64 1.36
C HIS A 45 -11.27 -2.55 2.88
N ARG A 46 -10.25 -1.91 3.45
CA ARG A 46 -10.13 -1.70 4.90
C ARG A 46 -10.36 -0.23 5.23
N THR A 47 -11.51 0.06 5.85
CA THR A 47 -11.93 1.43 6.17
C THR A 47 -11.27 1.97 7.44
N LEU A 48 -11.39 3.28 7.67
CA LEU A 48 -10.94 3.95 8.90
C LEU A 48 -11.72 3.46 10.14
N ASP A 49 -12.95 2.97 10.00
CA ASP A 49 -13.72 2.40 11.13
C ASP A 49 -13.16 1.05 11.60
N GLN A 50 -12.53 0.31 10.68
CA GLN A 50 -11.92 -1.00 10.96
C GLN A 50 -10.44 -0.91 11.34
N ALA A 51 -9.85 0.28 11.27
CA ALA A 51 -8.48 0.55 11.66
C ALA A 51 -8.35 2.07 11.78
N PRO A 52 -8.59 2.66 12.94
CA PRO A 52 -8.62 4.11 13.07
C PRO A 52 -7.30 4.80 12.78
N PHE A 53 -6.14 4.18 13.02
CA PHE A 53 -4.83 4.82 12.88
C PHE A 53 -4.05 4.29 11.69
N HIS A 54 -3.76 5.14 10.69
CA HIS A 54 -2.99 4.77 9.49
C HIS A 54 -1.72 5.60 9.36
N CYS A 55 -0.65 4.95 8.90
CA CYS A 55 0.62 5.60 8.65
C CYS A 55 0.68 6.18 7.25
N LYS A 56 0.91 7.49 7.12
CA LYS A 56 1.11 8.15 5.81
C LYS A 56 2.42 7.75 5.13
N LEU A 57 3.39 7.24 5.88
CA LEU A 57 4.70 6.86 5.36
C LEU A 57 4.72 5.44 4.76
N CYS A 58 3.74 4.60 5.09
CA CYS A 58 3.62 3.25 4.55
C CYS A 58 2.15 2.78 4.49
N LEU A 59 1.91 1.47 4.55
CA LEU A 59 0.57 0.87 4.51
C LEU A 59 0.11 0.33 5.87
N PHE A 60 0.87 0.62 6.92
CA PHE A 60 0.56 0.16 8.26
C PHE A 60 -0.70 0.83 8.78
N ARG A 61 -1.57 0.02 9.39
CA ARG A 61 -2.85 0.44 9.97
C ARG A 61 -3.12 -0.38 11.22
N CYS A 62 -3.49 0.26 12.31
CA CYS A 62 -3.74 -0.38 13.60
C CYS A 62 -4.97 0.21 14.31
N PHE A 63 -5.38 -0.45 15.38
CA PHE A 63 -6.52 -0.05 16.20
C PHE A 63 -6.16 0.83 17.37
N GLN A 64 -4.94 0.71 17.90
CA GLN A 64 -4.48 1.46 19.06
C GLN A 64 -3.45 2.52 18.62
N PHE A 65 -3.47 3.67 19.30
CA PHE A 65 -2.57 4.77 18.99
C PHE A 65 -1.14 4.49 19.46
N GLU A 66 -0.96 3.79 20.58
CA GLU A 66 0.35 3.41 21.11
C GLU A 66 1.09 2.48 20.13
N ASP A 67 0.35 1.57 19.48
CA ASP A 67 0.88 0.71 18.43
C ASP A 67 1.33 1.52 17.21
N PHE A 68 0.56 2.57 16.86
CA PHE A 68 0.91 3.47 15.78
C PHE A 68 2.21 4.23 16.07
N GLN A 69 2.31 4.84 17.25
CA GLN A 69 3.50 5.58 17.67
C GLN A 69 4.73 4.67 17.70
N ARG A 70 4.59 3.48 18.30
CA ARG A 70 5.66 2.47 18.34
C ARG A 70 6.10 2.07 16.93
N HIS A 71 5.16 1.87 16.01
CA HIS A 71 5.45 1.54 14.62
C HIS A 71 6.32 2.62 13.94
N VAL A 72 5.97 3.90 14.09
CA VAL A 72 6.72 4.98 13.43
C VAL A 72 8.10 5.17 14.06
N THR A 73 8.18 5.11 15.40
CA THR A 73 9.44 5.31 16.14
C THR A 73 10.45 4.19 15.93
N ASN A 74 9.97 2.95 15.79
CA ASN A 74 10.85 1.77 15.69
C ASN A 74 11.19 1.39 14.26
N PHE A 75 10.46 1.88 13.25
CA PHE A 75 10.74 1.52 11.86
C PHE A 75 11.86 2.42 11.29
N PRO A 76 13.08 1.91 11.03
CA PRO A 76 14.23 2.75 10.71
C PRO A 76 14.00 3.64 9.48
N ARG A 77 13.29 3.10 8.49
CA ARG A 77 12.93 3.84 7.27
C ARG A 77 12.06 5.06 7.56
N HIS A 78 11.16 5.00 8.54
CA HIS A 78 10.35 6.16 8.92
C HIS A 78 11.19 7.22 9.61
N ARG A 79 12.08 6.82 10.53
CA ARG A 79 13.01 7.75 11.18
C ARG A 79 13.86 8.51 10.17
N MET A 80 14.33 7.85 9.12
CA MET A 80 15.08 8.50 8.04
C MET A 80 14.22 9.54 7.30
N LEU A 81 13.03 9.13 6.84
CA LEU A 81 12.12 10.02 6.11
C LEU A 81 11.65 11.23 6.94
N LEU A 82 11.48 11.05 8.26
CA LEU A 82 11.09 12.14 9.15
C LEU A 82 12.23 13.15 9.36
N ARG A 83 13.46 12.67 9.52
CA ARG A 83 14.64 13.54 9.58
C ARG A 83 14.84 14.33 8.29
N GLU A 84 14.71 13.68 7.13
CA GLU A 84 14.82 14.34 5.82
C GLU A 84 13.78 15.46 5.66
N LYS A 85 12.59 15.30 6.24
CA LYS A 85 11.51 16.27 6.15
C LYS A 85 11.48 17.29 7.29
N GLY A 86 12.38 17.18 8.27
CA GLY A 86 12.37 18.04 9.46
C GLY A 86 11.07 17.94 10.28
N VAL A 87 10.41 16.79 10.25
CA VAL A 87 9.12 16.58 10.96
C VAL A 87 9.40 15.98 12.33
N GLU A 88 9.03 16.72 13.38
CA GLU A 88 9.18 16.28 14.77
C GLU A 88 7.83 15.88 15.41
N ASP A 89 6.71 16.31 14.83
CA ASP A 89 5.38 16.06 15.38
C ASP A 89 4.81 14.70 14.96
N SER A 90 4.00 14.09 15.83
CA SER A 90 3.41 12.77 15.59
C SER A 90 2.19 12.77 14.68
N GLU A 91 1.57 13.92 14.45
CA GLU A 91 0.31 14.06 13.71
C GLU A 91 0.55 14.15 12.20
N SER A 92 1.70 14.68 11.80
CA SER A 92 2.12 14.88 10.42
C SER A 92 2.03 13.61 9.59
N TYR A 93 2.33 12.46 10.19
CA TYR A 93 2.32 11.15 9.53
C TYR A 93 1.15 10.24 9.94
N LEU A 94 0.22 10.74 10.75
CA LEU A 94 -0.99 10.03 11.16
C LEU A 94 -2.18 10.41 10.27
N VAL A 95 -2.92 9.40 9.82
CA VAL A 95 -4.33 9.56 9.45
C VAL A 95 -5.15 8.89 10.54
N ARG A 96 -6.08 9.63 11.15
CA ARG A 96 -7.02 9.10 12.15
C ARG A 96 -8.45 9.18 11.66
N ASN A 97 -9.29 8.25 12.10
CA ASN A 97 -10.73 8.39 12.00
C ASN A 97 -11.19 9.51 12.96
N PRO A 98 -11.90 10.55 12.51
CA PRO A 98 -12.39 11.62 13.39
C PRO A 98 -13.48 11.17 14.38
N ASN A 99 -14.03 9.97 14.22
CA ASN A 99 -15.09 9.41 15.07
C ASN A 99 -14.54 8.52 16.23
N GLN A 100 -13.25 8.63 16.55
CA GLN A 100 -12.56 7.97 17.65
C GLN A 100 -11.76 9.01 18.44
#